data_AF-A0A3B4ED73-F1
#
_entry.id   AF-A0A3B4ED73-F1
#
_cell.length_a   1.000
_cell.length_b   1.000
_cell.length_c   1.000
_cell.angle_alpha   90.00
_cell.angle_beta   90.00
_cell.angle_gamma   90.00
#
_symmetry.space_group_name_H-M   'P 1'
#
loop_
_entity.id
_entity.type
_entity.pdbx_description
1 polymer ?
#
loop_
_entity_poly.entity_id
_entity_poly.type
_entity_poly.pdbx_seq_one_letter_code
_entity_poly.pdbx_strand_id
1 'polypeptide(L)'
;MSLSPCSVLVSAPCSVLVSAPCSVLVSAPCPVPVSAPCYVPVSAPCSVLVSAPCSVLVSAPCSVLVLAPCSVLVLAPCLVPVSAPCSVPVSAPCSVLVSAPCSVLVSAPSPCSVLVLAPCPVPVSAPCSVLVTAPSFIPTQKTMKRLELLMLIGY
;
A
#
# COMPACT_ATOMS: atom_id res chain seq x y z
N MET A 1 22.24 18.80 -14.39
CA MET A 1 22.85 17.77 -13.53
C MET A 1 22.05 16.49 -13.70
N SER A 2 22.51 15.59 -14.56
CA SER A 2 21.90 14.25 -14.69
C SER A 2 22.34 13.42 -13.50
N LEU A 3 21.51 13.29 -12.47
CA LEU A 3 21.73 12.25 -11.46
C LEU A 3 21.61 10.91 -12.20
N SER A 4 22.72 10.19 -12.35
CA SER A 4 22.69 8.79 -12.72
C SER A 4 21.82 8.05 -11.70
N PRO A 5 20.85 7.22 -12.10
CA PRO A 5 20.05 6.48 -11.15
C PRO A 5 20.95 5.50 -10.39
N CYS A 6 21.14 5.74 -9.09
CA CYS A 6 21.84 4.81 -8.22
C CYS A 6 20.92 3.61 -7.94
N SER A 7 21.47 2.40 -8.02
CA SER A 7 20.79 1.16 -7.63
C SER A 7 21.43 0.56 -6.39
N VAL A 8 20.59 0.17 -5.42
CA VAL A 8 21.01 -0.44 -4.16
C VAL A 8 20.41 -1.83 -4.07
N LEU A 9 21.26 -2.83 -3.78
CA LEU A 9 20.84 -4.19 -3.48
C LEU A 9 21.08 -4.48 -2.00
N VAL A 10 20.04 -4.95 -1.33
CA VAL A 10 20.07 -5.32 0.09
C VAL A 10 19.84 -6.82 0.18
N SER A 11 20.93 -7.57 0.28
CA SER A 11 20.93 -9.04 0.31
C SER A 11 21.25 -9.63 1.69
N ALA A 12 21.54 -8.78 2.67
CA ALA A 12 21.81 -9.17 4.06
C ALA A 12 20.93 -8.35 5.02
N PRO A 13 20.57 -8.90 6.19
CA PRO A 13 19.73 -8.20 7.15
C PRO A 13 20.43 -6.93 7.65
N CYS A 14 19.83 -5.77 7.36
CA CYS A 14 20.37 -4.44 7.62
C CYS A 14 19.21 -3.42 7.76
N SER A 15 19.52 -2.17 8.09
CA SER A 15 18.59 -1.05 7.91
C SER A 15 18.98 -0.24 6.68
N VAL A 16 17.99 0.24 5.92
CA VAL A 16 18.23 0.87 4.61
C VAL A 16 17.55 2.23 4.58
N LEU A 17 18.33 3.30 4.63
CA LEU A 17 17.81 4.66 4.49
C LEU A 17 17.99 5.16 3.06
N VAL A 18 16.89 5.51 2.40
CA VAL A 18 16.88 6.06 1.04
C VAL A 18 16.63 7.56 1.11
N SER A 19 17.72 8.34 1.08
CA SER A 19 17.68 9.82 1.18
C SER A 19 18.04 10.55 -0.12
N ALA A 20 18.34 9.81 -1.19
CA ALA A 20 18.61 10.35 -2.52
C ALA A 20 17.82 9.57 -3.59
N PRO A 21 17.59 10.14 -4.79
CA PRO A 21 16.84 9.46 -5.84
C PRO A 21 17.53 8.17 -6.31
N CYS A 22 16.91 7.02 -6.02
CA CYS A 22 17.51 5.69 -6.23
C CYS A 22 16.46 4.61 -6.50
N SER A 23 16.90 3.47 -7.06
CA SER A 23 16.14 2.21 -7.03
C SER A 23 16.71 1.27 -5.98
N VAL A 24 15.88 0.64 -5.15
CA VAL A 24 16.33 -0.20 -4.02
C VAL A 24 15.66 -1.56 -4.05
N LEU A 25 16.42 -2.62 -4.35
CA LEU A 25 15.94 -4.00 -4.24
C LEU A 25 16.24 -4.56 -2.86
N VAL A 26 15.18 -4.95 -2.15
CA VAL A 26 15.26 -5.47 -0.78
C VAL A 26 14.93 -6.96 -0.79
N SER A 27 15.98 -7.78 -0.64
CA SER A 27 15.89 -9.23 -0.67
C SER A 27 16.27 -9.90 0.65
N ALA A 28 16.53 -9.12 1.69
CA ALA A 28 16.74 -9.60 3.04
C ALA A 28 15.86 -8.83 4.05
N PRO A 29 15.56 -9.40 5.23
CA PRO A 29 14.68 -8.75 6.21
C PRO A 29 15.27 -7.44 6.75
N CYS A 30 14.61 -6.32 6.48
CA CYS A 30 15.13 -4.98 6.78
C CYS A 30 13.99 -3.96 7.00
N PRO A 31 14.17 -2.95 7.87
CA PRO A 31 13.39 -1.71 7.79
C PRO A 31 13.95 -0.79 6.68
N VAL A 32 13.04 -0.17 5.93
CA VAL A 32 13.35 0.65 4.75
C VAL A 32 12.63 2.01 4.84
N PRO A 33 13.18 2.98 5.59
CA PRO A 33 12.76 4.37 5.52
C PRO A 33 13.19 5.02 4.19
N VAL A 34 12.23 5.67 3.55
CA VAL A 34 12.36 6.27 2.24
C VAL A 34 11.92 7.72 2.30
N SER A 35 12.86 8.64 2.08
CA SER A 35 12.65 10.10 2.12
C SER A 35 13.04 10.82 0.83
N ALA A 36 13.33 10.07 -0.25
CA ALA A 36 13.60 10.62 -1.58
C ALA A 36 12.88 9.80 -2.67
N PRO A 37 12.68 10.37 -3.88
CA PRO A 37 11.97 9.69 -4.95
C PRO A 37 12.62 8.39 -5.39
N CYS A 38 11.83 7.31 -5.49
CA CYS A 38 12.42 5.98 -5.56
C CYS A 38 11.50 4.89 -6.12
N TYR A 39 12.11 3.79 -6.53
CA TYR A 39 11.43 2.52 -6.78
C TYR A 39 11.95 1.45 -5.81
N VAL A 40 11.04 0.81 -5.06
CA VAL A 40 11.39 -0.12 -3.97
C VAL A 40 10.67 -1.46 -4.16
N PRO A 41 11.27 -2.40 -4.90
CA PRO A 41 10.87 -3.80 -4.87
C PRO A 41 11.34 -4.50 -3.60
N VAL A 42 10.40 -5.11 -2.88
CA VAL A 42 10.60 -5.82 -1.61
C VAL A 42 10.20 -7.28 -1.77
N SER A 43 11.18 -8.17 -1.70
CA SER A 43 11.00 -9.62 -1.85
C SER A 43 11.31 -10.40 -0.57
N ALA A 44 11.54 -9.72 0.56
CA ALA A 44 11.76 -10.32 1.88
C ALA A 44 10.91 -9.62 2.95
N PRO A 45 10.68 -10.24 4.13
CA PRO A 45 9.87 -9.63 5.17
C PRO A 45 10.45 -8.32 5.68
N CYS A 46 9.73 -7.21 5.50
CA CYS A 46 10.25 -5.86 5.78
C CYS A 46 9.19 -4.93 6.36
N SER A 47 9.65 -3.80 6.90
CA SER A 47 8.82 -2.63 7.17
C SER A 47 9.28 -1.49 6.27
N VAL A 48 8.38 -0.92 5.47
CA VAL A 48 8.67 0.17 4.54
C VAL A 48 7.94 1.41 5.02
N LEU A 49 8.68 2.51 5.22
CA LEU A 49 8.12 3.82 5.52
C LEU A 49 8.42 4.75 4.36
N VAL A 50 7.38 5.29 3.73
CA VAL A 50 7.51 6.13 2.55
C VAL A 50 7.03 7.55 2.86
N SER A 51 7.96 8.51 2.90
CA SER A 51 7.70 9.93 3.13
C SER A 51 8.05 10.82 1.94
N ALA A 52 8.39 10.23 0.79
CA ALA A 52 8.60 10.92 -0.47
C ALA A 52 7.91 10.19 -1.65
N PRO A 53 7.77 10.82 -2.82
CA PRO A 53 7.07 10.19 -3.94
C PRO A 53 7.77 8.93 -4.45
N CYS A 54 7.15 7.76 -4.28
CA CYS A 54 7.77 6.50 -4.67
C CYS A 54 6.79 5.49 -5.26
N SER A 55 7.36 4.46 -5.87
CA SER A 55 6.66 3.26 -6.29
C SER A 55 7.20 2.07 -5.51
N VAL A 56 6.33 1.37 -4.77
CA VAL A 56 6.69 0.24 -3.92
C VAL A 56 6.02 -1.02 -4.46
N LEU A 57 6.80 -2.08 -4.64
CA LEU A 57 6.29 -3.40 -4.99
C LEU A 57 6.63 -4.35 -3.84
N VAL A 58 5.62 -5.03 -3.31
CA VAL A 58 5.78 -5.93 -2.17
C VAL A 58 5.34 -7.33 -2.54
N SER A 59 6.30 -8.26 -2.55
CA SER A 59 6.10 -9.68 -2.87
C SER A 59 6.33 -10.61 -1.69
N ALA A 60 6.64 -10.08 -0.50
CA ALA A 60 6.79 -10.83 0.74
C ALA A 60 6.00 -10.17 1.88
N PRO A 61 5.73 -10.88 3.00
CA PRO A 61 4.93 -10.32 4.08
C PRO A 61 5.57 -9.06 4.68
N CYS A 62 4.89 -7.91 4.61
CA CYS A 62 5.46 -6.64 5.05
C CYS A 62 4.44 -5.71 5.74
N SER A 63 4.96 -4.67 6.37
CA SER A 63 4.18 -3.46 6.69
C SER A 63 4.65 -2.31 5.81
N VAL A 64 3.70 -1.55 5.23
CA VAL A 64 4.00 -0.41 4.36
C VAL A 64 3.22 0.80 4.84
N LEU A 65 3.92 1.77 5.44
CA LEU A 65 3.34 3.05 5.82
C LEU A 65 3.63 4.09 4.75
N VAL A 66 2.58 4.69 4.21
CA VAL A 66 2.68 5.69 3.15
C VAL A 66 2.20 7.06 3.64
N LEU A 67 3.12 8.02 3.65
CA LEU A 67 2.93 9.41 4.09
C LEU A 67 3.07 10.42 2.95
N ALA A 68 3.44 9.99 1.75
CA ALA A 68 3.61 10.83 0.56
C ALA A 68 2.97 10.18 -0.68
N PRO A 69 2.77 10.92 -1.78
CA PRO A 69 2.08 10.38 -2.96
C PRO A 69 2.82 9.19 -3.58
N CYS A 70 2.19 8.01 -3.62
CA CYS A 70 2.86 6.79 -4.06
C CYS A 70 1.98 5.83 -4.86
N SER A 71 2.63 4.92 -5.57
CA SER A 71 1.99 3.69 -6.03
C SER A 71 2.50 2.50 -5.20
N VAL A 72 1.59 1.65 -4.71
CA VAL A 72 1.95 0.50 -3.87
C VAL A 72 1.25 -0.74 -4.40
N LEU A 73 2.02 -1.64 -5.01
CA LEU A 73 1.53 -2.95 -5.44
C LEU A 73 1.85 -4.00 -4.38
N VAL A 74 0.81 -4.68 -3.88
CA VAL A 74 0.93 -5.68 -2.82
C VAL A 74 0.49 -7.04 -3.31
N LEU A 75 1.45 -7.96 -3.42
CA LEU A 75 1.28 -9.33 -3.90
C LEU A 75 1.37 -10.38 -2.78
N ALA A 76 1.69 -9.96 -1.56
CA ALA A 76 1.83 -10.82 -0.38
C ALA A 76 1.11 -10.21 0.83
N PRO A 77 0.83 -10.98 1.90
CA PRO A 77 0.06 -10.50 3.04
C PRO A 77 0.71 -9.30 3.71
N CYS A 78 0.02 -8.16 3.77
CA CYS A 78 0.59 -6.91 4.30
C CYS A 78 -0.40 -6.08 5.13
N LEU A 79 0.18 -5.22 5.97
CA LEU A 79 -0.51 -4.10 6.59
C LEU A 79 -0.15 -2.82 5.82
N VAL A 80 -1.14 -2.10 5.29
CA VAL A 80 -0.92 -0.93 4.41
C VAL A 80 -1.71 0.28 4.89
N PRO A 81 -1.20 1.02 5.89
CA PRO A 81 -1.70 2.36 6.22
C PRO A 81 -1.24 3.42 5.22
N VAL A 82 -2.18 4.18 4.69
CA VAL A 82 -1.97 5.21 3.66
C VAL A 82 -2.63 6.51 4.10
N SER A 83 -1.82 7.57 4.18
CA SER A 83 -2.23 8.91 4.63
C SER A 83 -1.95 10.00 3.60
N ALA A 84 -1.57 9.62 2.39
CA ALA A 84 -1.34 10.52 1.25
C ALA A 84 -1.95 9.94 -0.02
N PRO A 85 -2.13 10.74 -1.09
CA PRO A 85 -2.77 10.28 -2.31
C PRO A 85 -2.02 9.13 -2.98
N CYS A 86 -2.64 7.96 -3.10
CA CYS A 86 -1.98 6.77 -3.62
C CYS A 86 -2.87 5.90 -4.51
N SER A 87 -2.23 5.05 -5.28
CA SER A 87 -2.86 3.89 -5.93
C SER A 87 -2.35 2.61 -5.29
N VAL A 88 -3.27 1.79 -4.77
CA VAL A 88 -2.96 0.59 -3.98
C VAL A 88 -3.67 -0.63 -4.54
N PRO A 89 -3.12 -1.28 -5.59
CA PRO A 89 -3.54 -2.61 -6.00
C PRO A 89 -3.03 -3.68 -5.02
N VAL A 90 -3.95 -4.53 -4.55
CA VAL A 90 -3.72 -5.59 -3.57
C VAL A 90 -4.26 -6.92 -4.12
N SER A 91 -3.40 -7.91 -4.22
CA SER A 91 -3.76 -9.26 -4.71
C SER A 91 -3.65 -10.37 -3.65
N ALA A 92 -3.37 -10.00 -2.40
CA ALA A 92 -3.14 -10.92 -1.28
C ALA A 92 -3.95 -10.50 -0.04
N PRO A 93 -4.15 -11.40 0.95
CA PRO A 93 -4.85 -11.06 2.19
C PRO A 93 -4.15 -9.95 2.95
N CYS A 94 -4.72 -8.75 2.95
CA CYS A 94 -4.12 -7.57 3.57
C CYS A 94 -5.13 -6.81 4.42
N SER A 95 -4.60 -6.00 5.34
CA SER A 95 -5.38 -4.92 5.95
C SER A 95 -4.93 -3.59 5.35
N VAL A 96 -5.84 -2.88 4.69
CA VAL A 96 -5.57 -1.58 4.09
C VAL A 96 -6.33 -0.52 4.86
N LEU A 97 -5.64 0.52 5.32
CA LEU A 97 -6.24 1.68 5.96
C LEU A 97 -5.93 2.90 5.11
N VAL A 98 -6.96 3.63 4.70
CA VAL A 98 -6.81 4.81 3.84
C VAL A 98 -7.45 6.02 4.50
N SER A 99 -6.64 7.04 4.79
CA SER A 99 -7.10 8.32 5.35
C SER A 99 -6.95 9.52 4.40
N ALA A 100 -6.50 9.30 3.17
CA ALA A 100 -6.34 10.30 2.12
C ALA A 100 -6.98 9.84 0.81
N PRO A 101 -7.28 10.74 -0.14
CA PRO A 101 -7.90 10.35 -1.41
C PRO A 101 -7.00 9.41 -2.20
N CYS A 102 -7.43 8.17 -2.40
CA CYS A 102 -6.65 7.13 -3.06
C CYS A 102 -7.49 6.36 -4.09
N SER A 103 -6.88 5.44 -4.81
CA SER A 103 -7.57 4.34 -5.49
C SER A 103 -7.08 3.01 -4.93
N VAL A 104 -7.99 2.18 -4.43
CA VAL A 104 -7.63 0.87 -3.83
C VAL A 104 -8.33 -0.22 -4.61
N LEU A 105 -7.57 -1.16 -5.18
CA LEU A 105 -8.13 -2.33 -5.85
C LEU A 105 -7.77 -3.57 -5.06
N VAL A 106 -8.78 -4.34 -4.64
CA VAL A 106 -8.55 -5.56 -3.85
C VAL A 106 -9.09 -6.79 -4.58
N SER A 107 -8.17 -7.68 -4.95
CA SER A 107 -8.43 -8.93 -5.64
C SER A 107 -7.65 -10.07 -4.98
N ALA A 108 -8.06 -10.46 -3.77
CA ALA A 108 -7.41 -11.52 -3.00
C ALA A 108 -8.29 -12.80 -2.90
N PRO A 109 -7.69 -14.01 -2.84
CA PRO A 109 -8.45 -15.26 -2.69
C PRO A 109 -9.01 -15.50 -1.28
N SER A 110 -8.58 -14.71 -0.29
CA SER A 110 -8.82 -14.91 1.14
C SER A 110 -9.27 -13.60 1.81
N PRO A 111 -9.77 -13.65 3.07
CA PRO A 111 -10.32 -12.45 3.68
C PRO A 111 -9.30 -11.34 3.85
N CYS A 112 -9.67 -10.14 3.40
CA CYS A 112 -8.96 -8.88 3.63
C CYS A 112 -9.84 -7.94 4.45
N SER A 113 -9.23 -6.93 5.04
CA SER A 113 -9.94 -5.80 5.65
C SER A 113 -9.53 -4.50 4.98
N VAL A 114 -10.50 -3.66 4.64
CA VAL A 114 -10.27 -2.34 4.05
C VAL A 114 -11.06 -1.32 4.85
N LEU A 115 -10.35 -0.37 5.46
CA LEU A 115 -10.94 0.77 6.14
C LEU A 115 -10.64 2.04 5.35
N VAL A 116 -11.68 2.75 4.94
CA VAL A 116 -11.55 3.99 4.18
C VAL A 116 -12.20 5.15 4.94
N LEU A 117 -11.40 6.17 5.20
CA LEU A 117 -11.77 7.39 5.92
C LEU A 117 -11.85 8.63 5.01
N ALA A 118 -11.46 8.49 3.74
CA ALA A 118 -11.44 9.57 2.76
C ALA A 118 -12.08 9.14 1.42
N PRO A 119 -12.45 10.08 0.54
CA PRO A 119 -13.03 9.75 -0.76
C PRO A 119 -12.07 8.90 -1.60
N CYS A 120 -12.43 7.65 -1.87
CA CYS A 120 -11.56 6.69 -2.54
C CYS A 120 -12.42 5.69 -3.33
N PRO A 121 -12.24 5.50 -4.65
CA PRO A 121 -12.76 4.32 -5.32
C PRO A 121 -12.13 3.04 -4.75
N VAL A 122 -12.98 2.09 -4.35
CA VAL A 122 -12.55 0.80 -3.79
C VAL A 122 -13.22 -0.37 -4.53
N PRO A 123 -12.80 -0.71 -5.76
CA PRO A 123 -13.19 -1.97 -6.39
C PRO A 123 -12.69 -3.17 -5.58
N VAL A 124 -13.62 -4.03 -5.15
CA VAL A 124 -13.31 -5.27 -4.42
C VAL A 124 -13.95 -6.46 -5.12
N SER A 125 -13.13 -7.46 -5.45
CA SER A 125 -13.54 -8.70 -6.15
C SER A 125 -13.29 -9.96 -5.31
N ALA A 126 -13.30 -9.83 -3.99
CA ALA A 126 -12.79 -10.80 -3.02
C ALA A 126 -13.64 -10.78 -1.74
N PRO A 127 -13.60 -11.83 -0.89
CA PRO A 127 -14.34 -11.87 0.37
C PRO A 127 -13.71 -10.92 1.42
N CYS A 128 -13.83 -9.60 1.24
CA CYS A 128 -13.22 -8.61 2.13
C CYS A 128 -14.27 -7.94 3.03
N SER A 129 -13.87 -7.58 4.25
CA SER A 129 -14.62 -6.62 5.06
C SER A 129 -14.23 -5.21 4.64
N VAL A 130 -15.17 -4.45 4.11
CA VAL A 130 -14.95 -3.06 3.69
C VAL A 130 -15.80 -2.15 4.58
N LEU A 131 -15.15 -1.27 5.32
CA LEU A 131 -15.80 -0.21 6.09
C LEU A 131 -15.39 1.13 5.48
N VAL A 132 -16.38 1.95 5.12
CA VAL A 132 -16.11 3.28 4.58
C VAL A 132 -16.96 4.31 5.31
N THR A 133 -16.30 5.39 5.73
CA THR A 133 -16.93 6.49 6.51
C THR A 133 -17.09 7.78 5.70
N ALA A 134 -16.42 7.90 4.56
CA ALA A 134 -16.49 9.04 3.64
C ALA A 134 -17.27 8.70 2.35
N PRO A 135 -17.80 9.67 1.60
CA PRO A 135 -18.43 9.40 0.31
C PRO A 135 -17.43 8.75 -0.65
N SER A 136 -17.65 7.47 -0.95
CA SER A 136 -16.74 6.62 -1.73
C SER A 136 -17.53 5.77 -2.71
N PHE A 137 -16.91 5.42 -3.83
CA PHE A 137 -17.51 4.57 -4.85
C PHE A 137 -16.95 3.15 -4.72
N ILE A 138 -17.81 2.19 -4.36
CA ILE A 138 -17.44 0.78 -4.19
C ILE A 138 -18.18 -0.05 -5.25
N PRO A 139 -17.60 -0.25 -6.46
CA PRO A 139 -18.17 -1.19 -7.41
C PRO A 139 -17.88 -2.60 -6.92
N THR A 140 -18.91 -3.34 -6.50
CA THR A 140 -18.78 -4.72 -6.01
C THR A 140 -19.11 -5.69 -7.14
N GLN A 141 -18.19 -6.61 -7.45
CA GLN A 141 -18.46 -7.77 -8.31
C GLN A 141 -18.45 -9.01 -7.44
N LYS A 142 -19.65 -9.44 -7.07
CA LYS A 142 -19.98 -10.80 -6.59
C LYS A 142 -19.35 -11.21 -5.23
N THR A 143 -20.23 -11.25 -4.21
CA THR A 143 -20.07 -11.95 -2.91
C THR A 143 -19.35 -11.19 -1.79
N MET A 144 -20.05 -10.25 -1.15
CA MET A 144 -19.63 -9.70 0.15
C MET A 144 -20.44 -10.34 1.28
N LYS A 145 -19.77 -11.06 2.19
CA LYS A 145 -20.34 -11.37 3.51
C LYS A 145 -20.08 -10.16 4.41
N ARG A 146 -21.13 -9.36 4.62
CA ARG A 146 -21.18 -8.21 5.55
C ARG A 146 -20.49 -6.94 5.04
N LEU A 147 -21.24 -6.19 4.24
CA LEU A 147 -21.02 -4.78 4.00
C LEU A 147 -21.73 -4.00 5.12
N GLU A 148 -21.02 -3.53 6.14
CA GLU A 148 -21.57 -2.49 7.02
C GLU A 148 -21.23 -1.14 6.42
N LEU A 149 -22.06 -0.74 5.47
CA LEU A 149 -22.01 0.58 4.86
C LEU A 149 -22.63 1.59 5.85
N LEU A 150 -21.85 2.00 6.86
CA LEU A 150 -22.18 3.15 7.69
C LEU A 150 -21.93 4.42 6.88
N MET A 151 -22.84 4.71 5.96
CA MET A 151 -23.01 6.06 5.41
C MET A 151 -23.48 6.96 6.56
N LEU A 152 -22.54 7.56 7.28
CA LEU A 152 -22.82 8.77 8.05
C LEU A 152 -23.11 9.87 7.04
N ILE A 153 -24.37 9.93 6.60
CA ILE A 153 -24.93 11.04 5.84
C ILE A 153 -24.97 12.22 6.82
N GLY A 154 -23.85 12.94 6.94
CA GLY A 154 -23.80 14.28 7.49
C GLY A 154 -24.02 15.25 6.32
N TYR A 155 -25.14 15.96 6.36
CA TYR A 155 -25.52 17.07 5.50
C TYR A 155 -24.40 18.09 5.29
#